data_AF-A0A0G0GWW7-F1
#
_entry.id   AF-A0A0G0GWW7-F1
#
_cell.length_a   1.000
_cell.length_b   1.000
_cell.length_c   1.000
_cell.angle_alpha   90.00
_cell.angle_beta   90.00
_cell.angle_gamma   90.00
#
_symmetry.space_group_name_H-M   'P 1'
#
loop_
_entity.id
_entity.type
_entity.pdbx_description
1 polymer ?
#
loop_
_entity_poly.entity_id
_entity_poly.type
_entity_poly.pdbx_seq_one_letter_code
_entity_poly.pdbx_strand_id
1 'polypeptide(L)'
;MTTTYIWLTPESQTALKVLQKKGISKIELDEKSGDYFIKTDIIDPTISLPEISDERILKVTLTDYIYKGLRIEGLYKHGETEIAVDMASQDNGRTVSQIIKISGKTIKGVKEAYSLIRQGKLYPVENWEKKLDELPVPKAIQKKEFFFARLFKYCDIKLTQLAVFTLNNTRSKFSKC
;
A
#
# COMPACT_ATOMS: atom_id res chain seq x y z
N MET A 1 15.19 -4.30 4.23
CA MET A 1 15.51 -4.54 5.66
C MET A 1 14.17 -4.65 6.35
N THR A 2 13.97 -5.71 7.12
CA THR A 2 12.65 -6.06 7.67
C THR A 2 12.64 -5.73 9.15
N THR A 3 11.69 -4.90 9.56
CA THR A 3 11.49 -4.56 10.97
C THR A 3 10.25 -5.28 11.48
N THR A 4 10.39 -6.04 12.56
CA THR A 4 9.30 -6.74 13.22
C THR A 4 9.12 -6.25 14.64
N TYR A 5 7.87 -6.01 15.01
CA TYR A 5 7.43 -5.70 16.36
C TYR A 5 6.52 -6.81 16.87
N ILE A 6 6.83 -7.33 18.04
CA ILE A 6 6.02 -8.32 18.74
C ILE A 6 5.43 -7.64 19.96
N TRP A 7 4.14 -7.34 19.90
CA TRP A 7 3.37 -6.71 20.98
C TRP A 7 2.90 -7.77 21.95
N LEU A 8 3.01 -7.47 23.24
CA LEU A 8 2.88 -8.44 24.31
C LEU A 8 1.59 -8.20 25.09
N THR A 9 0.98 -9.28 25.60
CA THR A 9 -0.21 -9.15 26.45
C THR A 9 0.13 -8.50 27.80
N PRO A 10 -0.82 -7.82 28.46
CA PRO A 10 -0.60 -7.20 29.78
C PRO A 10 -0.06 -8.18 30.83
N GLU A 11 -0.56 -9.41 30.84
CA GLU A 11 -0.13 -10.47 31.76
C GLU A 11 1.33 -10.90 31.51
N SER A 12 1.77 -10.80 30.25
CA SER A 12 3.14 -11.09 29.86
C SER A 12 4.13 -10.03 30.34
N GLN A 13 3.69 -8.80 30.59
CA GLN A 13 4.54 -7.69 31.05
C GLN A 13 5.25 -8.04 32.38
N THR A 14 4.54 -8.66 33.31
CA THR A 14 5.08 -9.06 34.62
C THR A 14 6.05 -10.24 34.48
N ALA A 15 5.72 -11.22 33.63
CA ALA A 15 6.58 -12.37 33.38
C ALA A 15 7.84 -12.01 32.55
N LEU A 16 7.76 -10.97 31.72
CA LEU A 16 8.85 -10.56 30.83
C LEU A 16 9.90 -9.67 31.52
N LYS A 17 9.55 -8.97 32.61
CA LYS A 17 10.55 -8.41 33.55
C LYS A 17 11.47 -9.49 34.12
N VAL A 18 10.95 -10.71 34.29
CA VAL A 18 11.74 -11.89 34.71
C VAL A 18 12.60 -12.43 33.55
N LEU A 19 12.14 -12.34 32.31
CA LEU A 19 12.88 -12.78 31.12
C LEU A 19 13.97 -11.80 30.69
N GLN A 20 13.81 -10.49 30.90
CA GLN A 20 14.90 -9.50 30.76
C GLN A 20 16.08 -9.84 31.68
N LYS A 21 15.81 -10.29 32.93
CA LYS A 21 16.85 -10.78 33.84
C LYS A 21 17.57 -12.05 33.33
N LYS A 22 16.98 -12.76 32.37
CA LYS A 22 17.56 -13.94 31.72
C LYS A 22 18.24 -13.65 30.37
N GLY A 23 18.37 -12.37 29.99
CA GLY A 23 19.14 -11.96 28.81
C GLY A 23 18.41 -12.03 27.46
N ILE A 24 17.07 -12.17 27.46
CA ILE A 24 16.29 -12.08 26.22
C ILE A 24 16.13 -10.61 25.80
N SER A 25 16.29 -10.38 24.49
CA SER A 25 16.09 -9.18 23.67
C SER A 25 15.44 -7.96 24.35
N LYS A 26 16.02 -6.77 24.12
CA LYS A 26 15.57 -5.50 24.67
C LYS A 26 14.06 -5.29 24.44
N ILE A 27 13.29 -5.35 25.52
CA ILE A 27 11.85 -5.04 25.53
C ILE A 27 11.72 -3.53 25.69
N GLU A 28 10.90 -2.93 24.85
CA GLU A 28 10.62 -1.51 24.81
C GLU A 28 9.16 -1.25 25.22
N LEU A 29 8.90 -0.07 25.75
CA LEU A 29 7.56 0.42 26.10
C LEU A 29 7.18 1.47 25.07
N ASP A 30 6.04 1.32 24.41
CA ASP A 30 5.50 2.37 23.57
C ASP A 30 4.84 3.43 24.45
N GLU A 31 5.39 4.64 24.46
CA GLU A 31 4.92 5.72 25.33
C GLU A 31 3.48 6.18 25.02
N LYS A 32 2.99 5.91 23.80
CA LYS A 32 1.65 6.33 23.37
C LYS A 32 0.57 5.36 23.80
N SER A 33 0.78 4.06 23.55
CA SER A 33 -0.18 3.02 23.92
C SER A 33 -0.01 2.54 25.36
N GLY A 34 1.18 2.67 25.93
CA GLY A 34 1.54 2.03 27.20
C GLY A 34 1.81 0.53 27.08
N ASP A 35 1.86 0.00 25.85
CA ASP A 35 2.08 -1.42 25.59
C ASP A 35 3.56 -1.75 25.43
N TYR A 36 3.95 -2.93 25.90
CA TYR A 36 5.30 -3.45 25.73
C TYR A 36 5.45 -4.20 24.42
N PHE A 37 6.58 -4.01 23.76
CA PHE A 37 6.91 -4.69 22.52
C PHE A 37 8.38 -5.12 22.47
N ILE A 38 8.66 -6.10 21.62
CA ILE A 38 10.01 -6.48 21.22
C ILE A 38 10.21 -6.02 19.78
N LYS A 39 11.18 -5.15 19.55
CA LYS A 39 11.61 -4.75 18.20
C LYS A 39 12.77 -5.62 17.76
N THR A 40 12.66 -6.15 16.55
CA THR A 40 13.72 -6.94 15.91
C THR A 40 13.89 -6.48 14.47
N ASP A 41 15.11 -6.08 14.16
CA ASP A 41 15.51 -5.74 12.80
C ASP A 41 16.24 -6.95 12.21
N ILE A 42 15.58 -7.64 11.28
CA ILE A 42 16.06 -8.91 10.73
C ILE A 42 16.02 -8.87 9.20
N ILE A 43 16.90 -9.64 8.56
CA ILE A 43 16.95 -9.72 7.10
C ILE A 43 15.83 -10.64 6.61
N ASP A 44 15.68 -11.82 7.21
CA ASP A 44 14.64 -12.78 6.88
C ASP A 44 13.82 -13.15 8.15
N PRO A 45 12.54 -12.75 8.21
CA PRO A 45 11.66 -13.05 9.33
C PRO A 45 11.26 -14.52 9.44
N THR A 46 11.39 -15.31 8.37
CA THR A 46 11.02 -16.72 8.39
C THR A 46 11.95 -17.55 9.26
N ILE A 47 13.23 -17.15 9.35
CA ILE A 47 14.29 -17.87 10.07
C ILE A 47 14.52 -17.29 11.47
N SER A 48 14.54 -15.96 11.61
CA SER A 48 15.19 -15.31 12.75
C SER A 48 14.26 -14.71 13.81
N LEU A 49 12.94 -14.89 13.71
CA LEU A 49 12.03 -14.41 14.76
C LEU A 49 12.11 -15.29 16.02
N PRO A 50 12.11 -14.69 17.22
CA PRO A 50 12.17 -15.43 18.48
C PRO A 50 10.94 -16.30 18.67
N GLU A 51 11.12 -17.45 19.31
CA GLU A 51 10.00 -18.32 19.69
C GLU A 51 9.38 -17.81 21.00
N ILE A 52 8.19 -17.24 20.89
CA ILE A 52 7.39 -16.74 22.01
C ILE A 52 6.04 -17.46 21.94
N SER A 53 5.55 -17.94 23.09
CA SER A 53 4.22 -18.58 23.16
C SER A 53 3.13 -17.61 22.70
N ASP A 54 2.23 -18.08 21.83
CA ASP A 54 1.16 -17.27 21.23
C ASP A 54 0.23 -16.63 22.29
N GLU A 55 0.02 -17.28 23.45
CA GLU A 55 -0.77 -16.75 24.57
C GLU A 55 -0.22 -15.43 25.14
N ARG A 56 1.08 -15.17 24.91
CA ARG A 56 1.79 -13.99 25.40
C ARG A 56 1.81 -12.86 24.38
N ILE A 57 1.33 -13.11 23.18
CA ILE A 57 1.39 -12.20 22.04
C ILE A 57 0.03 -11.56 21.88
N LEU A 58 0.01 -10.23 21.95
CA LEU A 58 -1.15 -9.44 21.60
C LEU A 58 -1.28 -9.35 20.07
N LYS A 59 -0.16 -9.05 19.41
CA LYS A 59 -0.08 -8.86 17.96
C LYS A 59 1.38 -8.90 17.50
N VAL A 60 1.60 -9.37 16.29
CA VAL A 60 2.89 -9.29 15.58
C VAL A 60 2.69 -8.40 14.36
N THR A 61 3.55 -7.39 14.21
CA THR A 61 3.58 -6.53 13.04
C THR A 61 4.94 -6.58 12.38
N LEU A 62 4.97 -6.82 11.08
CA LEU A 62 6.17 -6.89 10.27
C LEU A 62 6.09 -5.86 9.15
N THR A 63 7.18 -5.13 8.94
CA THR A 63 7.32 -4.16 7.85
C THR A 63 8.55 -4.49 7.02
N ASP A 64 8.39 -4.63 5.71
CA ASP A 64 9.49 -4.87 4.77
C ASP A 64 9.39 -3.91 3.59
N TYR A 65 10.53 -3.50 3.04
CA TYR A 65 10.65 -2.68 1.85
C TYR A 65 11.17 -3.53 0.70
N ILE A 66 10.40 -3.59 -0.38
CA ILE A 66 10.75 -4.37 -1.57
C ILE A 66 11.02 -3.45 -2.75
N TYR A 67 12.05 -3.78 -3.51
CA TYR A 67 12.50 -3.02 -4.69
C TYR A 67 12.40 -3.83 -5.99
N LYS A 68 12.08 -5.13 -5.89
CA LYS A 68 11.96 -6.08 -7.00
C LYS A 68 10.83 -7.07 -6.71
N GLY A 69 10.20 -7.57 -7.77
CA GLY A 69 9.06 -8.46 -7.64
C GLY A 69 7.94 -7.77 -6.88
N LEU A 70 7.50 -6.61 -7.39
CA LEU A 70 6.42 -5.83 -6.82
C LEU A 70 5.12 -6.65 -6.77
N ARG A 71 4.20 -6.24 -5.92
CA ARG A 71 2.85 -6.83 -5.79
C ARG A 71 1.82 -5.79 -6.17
N ILE A 72 0.63 -6.25 -6.52
CA ILE A 72 -0.50 -5.36 -6.75
C ILE A 72 -0.76 -4.60 -5.43
N GLU A 73 -0.91 -3.28 -5.49
CA GLU A 73 -1.25 -2.52 -4.29
C GLU A 73 -2.63 -2.90 -3.76
N GLY A 74 -2.74 -3.08 -2.46
CA GLY A 74 -3.96 -3.62 -1.89
C GLY A 74 -3.82 -4.30 -0.54
N LEU A 75 -4.97 -4.80 -0.07
CA LEU A 75 -5.06 -5.68 1.08
C LEU A 75 -5.06 -7.12 0.62
N TYR A 76 -4.28 -7.95 1.31
CA TYR A 76 -4.25 -9.40 1.17
C TYR A 76 -4.57 -10.02 2.53
N LYS A 77 -5.04 -11.27 2.50
CA LYS A 77 -5.35 -12.03 3.72
C LYS A 77 -4.81 -13.45 3.62
N HIS A 78 -4.36 -13.98 4.75
CA HIS A 78 -4.03 -15.38 4.93
C HIS A 78 -4.37 -15.82 6.35
N GLY A 79 -5.42 -16.64 6.50
CA GLY A 79 -5.99 -16.96 7.81
C GLY A 79 -6.43 -15.69 8.55
N GLU A 80 -5.97 -15.52 9.79
CA GLU A 80 -6.19 -14.32 10.60
C GLU A 80 -5.13 -13.22 10.39
N THR A 81 -4.21 -13.41 9.44
CA THR A 81 -3.15 -12.44 9.14
C THR A 81 -3.56 -11.53 7.99
N GLU A 82 -3.39 -10.23 8.21
CA GLU A 82 -3.65 -9.19 7.21
C GLU A 82 -2.34 -8.63 6.68
N ILE A 83 -2.31 -8.33 5.39
CA ILE A 83 -1.13 -7.80 4.70
C ILE A 83 -1.59 -6.60 3.88
N ALA A 84 -0.97 -5.44 4.10
CA ALA A 84 -1.14 -4.26 3.28
C ALA A 84 0.12 -4.07 2.42
N VAL A 85 -0.08 -3.89 1.12
CA VAL A 85 0.98 -3.50 0.19
C VAL A 85 0.67 -2.13 -0.37
N ASP A 86 1.62 -1.22 -0.22
CA ASP A 86 1.49 0.18 -0.61
C ASP A 86 2.76 0.65 -1.33
N MET A 87 2.63 1.63 -2.21
CA MET A 87 3.74 2.29 -2.87
C MET A 87 4.47 3.20 -1.88
N ALA A 88 5.74 2.92 -1.60
CA ALA A 88 6.53 3.73 -0.65
C ALA A 88 7.23 4.91 -1.33
N SER A 89 7.65 4.76 -2.59
CA SER A 89 8.27 5.83 -3.37
C SER A 89 8.24 5.49 -4.85
N GLN A 90 7.82 6.46 -5.66
CA GLN A 90 8.12 6.54 -7.09
C GLN A 90 9.07 7.70 -7.28
N ASP A 91 10.38 7.46 -7.17
CA ASP A 91 11.34 8.52 -7.44
C ASP A 91 11.46 8.70 -8.97
N ASN A 92 11.49 9.96 -9.43
CA ASN A 92 11.42 10.42 -10.83
C ASN A 92 12.55 9.85 -11.71
N GLY A 93 12.49 8.55 -12.01
CA GLY A 93 13.34 7.84 -12.95
C GLY A 93 14.38 6.87 -12.38
N ARG A 94 14.39 6.51 -11.08
CA ARG A 94 15.47 5.63 -10.57
C ARG A 94 15.10 4.42 -9.72
N THR A 95 14.11 4.43 -8.84
CA THR A 95 13.72 3.19 -8.13
C THR A 95 12.28 3.27 -7.62
N VAL A 96 11.45 2.31 -8.01
CA VAL A 96 10.13 2.10 -7.44
C VAL A 96 10.26 1.16 -6.25
N SER A 97 9.72 1.55 -5.10
CA SER A 97 9.71 0.73 -3.89
C SER A 97 8.32 0.59 -3.32
N GLN A 98 8.02 -0.59 -2.79
CA GLN A 98 6.79 -0.87 -2.06
C GLN A 98 7.10 -1.23 -0.62
N ILE A 99 6.17 -0.89 0.26
CA ILE A 99 6.16 -1.29 1.65
C ILE A 99 5.13 -2.41 1.84
N ILE A 100 5.56 -3.51 2.43
CA ILE A 100 4.70 -4.61 2.84
C ILE A 100 4.56 -4.53 4.37
N LYS A 101 3.33 -4.35 4.84
CA LYS A 101 2.99 -4.37 6.28
C LYS A 101 2.14 -5.59 6.57
N ILE A 102 2.61 -6.49 7.42
CA ILE A 102 1.91 -7.71 7.81
C ILE A 102 1.54 -7.61 9.28
N SER A 103 0.32 -7.99 9.63
CA SER A 103 -0.22 -7.95 10.99
C SER A 103 -0.97 -9.25 11.28
N GLY A 104 -0.59 -9.95 12.34
CA GLY A 104 -1.27 -11.17 12.78
C GLY A 104 -1.16 -11.38 14.29
N LYS A 105 -1.89 -12.37 14.82
CA LYS A 105 -1.86 -12.71 16.26
C LYS A 105 -0.75 -13.68 16.65
N THR A 106 -0.19 -14.42 15.69
CA THR A 106 0.83 -15.44 15.95
C THR A 106 2.08 -15.20 15.09
N ILE A 107 3.25 -15.57 15.61
CA ILE A 107 4.52 -15.45 14.86
C ILE A 107 4.49 -16.37 13.65
N LYS A 108 3.98 -17.59 13.82
CA LYS A 108 3.86 -18.58 12.74
C LYS A 108 2.99 -18.06 11.60
N GLY A 109 1.81 -17.52 11.91
CA GLY A 109 0.90 -16.97 10.90
C GLY A 109 1.53 -15.81 10.12
N VAL A 110 2.29 -14.94 10.80
CA VAL A 110 3.03 -13.86 10.12
C VAL A 110 4.16 -14.38 9.25
N LYS A 111 4.93 -15.39 9.70
CA LYS A 111 5.99 -16.02 8.89
C LYS A 111 5.44 -16.65 7.61
N GLU A 112 4.34 -17.40 7.73
CA GLU A 112 3.68 -18.07 6.60
C GLU A 112 3.12 -17.03 5.61
N ALA A 113 2.40 -16.03 6.12
CA ALA A 113 1.89 -14.93 5.31
C ALA A 113 3.01 -14.18 4.57
N TYR A 114 4.11 -13.87 5.26
CA TYR A 114 5.30 -13.25 4.66
C TYR A 114 5.89 -14.11 3.54
N SER A 115 6.06 -15.41 3.78
CA SER A 115 6.58 -16.33 2.77
C SER A 115 5.69 -16.38 1.53
N LEU A 116 4.37 -16.50 1.70
CA LEU A 116 3.42 -16.58 0.59
C LEU A 116 3.36 -15.28 -0.22
N ILE A 117 3.34 -14.12 0.43
CA ILE A 117 3.36 -12.84 -0.29
C ILE A 117 4.68 -12.65 -1.04
N ARG A 118 5.83 -13.02 -0.45
CA ARG A 118 7.14 -12.92 -1.11
C ARG A 118 7.28 -13.90 -2.27
N GLN A 119 6.62 -15.04 -2.22
CA GLN A 119 6.52 -16.00 -3.34
C GLN A 119 5.51 -15.58 -4.42
N GLY A 120 4.70 -14.54 -4.19
CA GLY A 120 3.66 -14.11 -5.14
C GLY A 120 2.48 -15.08 -5.23
N LYS A 121 2.24 -15.86 -4.18
CA LYS A 121 1.17 -16.87 -4.11
C LYS A 121 -0.14 -16.36 -3.53
N LEU A 122 -0.17 -15.10 -3.07
CA LEU A 122 -1.37 -14.44 -2.58
C LEU A 122 -1.90 -13.46 -3.62
N TYR A 123 -3.23 -13.35 -3.66
CA TYR A 123 -3.95 -12.37 -4.46
C TYR A 123 -4.63 -11.36 -3.53
N PRO A 124 -4.75 -10.08 -3.94
CA PRO A 124 -5.36 -9.06 -3.10
C PRO A 124 -6.85 -9.35 -2.96
N VAL A 125 -7.36 -9.21 -1.74
CA VAL A 125 -8.80 -9.19 -1.45
C VAL A 125 -9.40 -7.81 -1.75
N GLU A 126 -8.59 -6.76 -1.68
CA GLU A 126 -8.93 -5.41 -2.12
C GLU A 126 -7.78 -4.87 -2.97
N ASN A 127 -8.07 -4.40 -4.18
CA ASN A 127 -7.09 -3.80 -5.09
C ASN A 127 -7.26 -2.28 -5.08
N TRP A 128 -6.19 -1.56 -4.76
CA TRP A 128 -6.20 -0.10 -4.63
C TRP A 128 -5.77 0.64 -5.90
N GLU A 129 -5.17 -0.05 -6.87
CA GLU A 129 -4.83 0.51 -8.18
C GLU A 129 -6.10 0.81 -9.01
N LYS A 130 -7.24 0.20 -8.65
CA LYS A 130 -8.54 0.33 -9.33
C LYS A 130 -9.44 1.47 -8.83
N LYS A 131 -8.89 2.63 -8.50
CA LYS A 131 -9.72 3.81 -8.14
C LYS A 131 -9.29 5.04 -8.92
N LEU A 132 -9.75 5.13 -10.18
CA LEU A 132 -9.97 6.40 -10.88
C LEU A 132 -10.99 6.31 -12.03
N ASP A 133 -11.33 5.12 -12.55
CA ASP A 133 -12.21 4.99 -13.73
C ASP A 133 -13.69 4.63 -13.44
N GLU A 134 -14.11 4.47 -12.18
CA GLU A 134 -15.51 4.17 -11.82
C GLU A 134 -16.12 5.20 -10.87
N LEU A 135 -16.02 6.49 -11.22
CA LEU A 135 -17.05 7.43 -10.76
C LEU A 135 -18.20 7.35 -11.77
N PRO A 136 -19.45 7.00 -11.37
CA PRO A 136 -20.58 7.11 -12.27
C PRO A 136 -20.72 8.58 -12.65
N VAL A 137 -20.40 8.91 -13.91
CA VAL A 137 -20.82 10.19 -14.48
C VAL A 137 -22.33 10.29 -14.25
N PRO A 138 -22.83 11.30 -13.51
CA PRO A 138 -24.27 11.43 -13.31
C PRO A 138 -24.94 11.42 -14.68
N LYS A 139 -25.85 10.46 -14.91
CA LYS A 139 -26.72 10.39 -16.11
C LYS A 139 -27.75 11.51 -16.06
N ALA A 140 -27.28 12.75 -15.98
CA ALA A 140 -28.10 13.95 -15.86
C ALA A 140 -27.64 15.05 -16.82
N ILE A 141 -27.03 14.71 -17.95
CA ILE A 141 -26.97 15.56 -19.16
C ILE A 141 -27.04 14.64 -20.40
N GLN A 142 -28.15 13.92 -20.55
CA GLN A 142 -28.52 13.25 -21.82
C GLN A 142 -29.93 13.65 -22.28
N LYS A 143 -30.34 14.88 -21.98
CA LYS A 143 -31.55 15.45 -22.59
C LYS A 143 -31.26 16.87 -23.05
N LYS A 144 -31.54 17.10 -24.34
CA LYS A 144 -31.30 18.30 -25.16
C LYS A 144 -29.84 18.31 -25.66
N GLU A 145 -29.50 18.15 -26.93
CA GLU A 145 -30.24 18.43 -28.17
C GLU A 145 -29.74 17.47 -29.26
N PHE A 146 -30.61 16.59 -29.77
CA PHE A 146 -30.46 15.98 -31.09
C PHE A 146 -31.67 16.41 -31.91
N PHE A 147 -31.64 17.68 -32.32
CA PHE A 147 -32.49 18.22 -33.37
C PHE A 147 -31.53 18.96 -34.30
N PHE A 148 -30.94 18.25 -35.26
CA PHE A 148 -30.54 18.75 -36.58
C PHE A 148 -30.03 17.56 -37.41
N ALA A 149 -30.95 16.66 -37.76
CA ALA A 149 -30.76 15.72 -38.86
C ALA A 149 -31.57 16.19 -40.07
N ARG A 150 -31.12 17.26 -40.73
CA ARG A 150 -31.40 17.52 -42.16
C ARG A 150 -30.58 18.72 -42.63
N LEU A 151 -29.94 18.55 -43.79
CA LEU A 151 -28.98 19.45 -44.44
C LEU A 151 -27.60 19.41 -43.73
N PHE A 152 -26.54 18.84 -44.28
CA PHE A 152 -26.01 19.10 -45.61
C PHE A 152 -25.40 17.85 -46.25
N LYS A 153 -25.75 17.70 -47.53
CA LYS A 153 -25.08 16.92 -48.56
C LYS A 153 -23.85 17.74 -49.01
N TYR A 154 -22.76 17.05 -49.40
CA TYR A 154 -21.51 17.58 -49.99
C TYR A 154 -20.51 18.25 -49.03
N CYS A 155 -19.39 17.56 -48.77
CA CYS A 155 -18.11 17.87 -49.43
C CYS A 155 -17.01 16.93 -48.90
N ASP A 156 -16.27 16.33 -49.82
CA ASP A 156 -14.91 15.85 -49.62
C ASP A 156 -14.05 16.90 -48.90
N ILE A 157 -13.17 16.47 -47.98
CA ILE A 157 -11.79 16.97 -47.86
C ILE A 157 -11.01 16.06 -46.89
N LYS A 158 -10.01 15.41 -47.50
CA LYS A 158 -8.68 14.99 -47.03
C LYS A 158 -8.35 15.07 -45.52
N LEU A 159 -7.92 13.91 -45.03
CA LEU A 159 -6.74 13.71 -44.18
C LEU A 159 -5.69 14.83 -44.33
N THR A 160 -5.33 15.51 -43.23
CA THR A 160 -3.93 15.78 -42.83
C THR A 160 -3.85 16.44 -41.44
N GLN A 161 -3.09 15.78 -40.57
CA GLN A 161 -2.02 16.34 -39.74
C GLN A 161 -2.27 17.20 -38.48
N LEU A 162 -1.51 16.80 -37.46
CA LEU A 162 -0.74 17.59 -36.49
C LEU A 162 -1.41 18.06 -35.20
N ALA A 163 -1.17 17.27 -34.16
CA ALA A 163 -0.97 17.76 -32.80
C ALA A 163 0.28 18.63 -32.73
N VAL A 164 0.17 19.88 -32.23
CA VAL A 164 1.28 20.64 -31.62
C VAL A 164 0.71 21.55 -30.52
N PHE A 165 1.01 21.17 -29.28
CA PHE A 165 1.49 22.00 -28.16
C PHE A 165 0.87 23.39 -27.89
N THR A 166 0.10 23.43 -26.80
CA THR A 166 0.30 24.22 -25.56
C THR A 166 0.69 25.72 -25.57
N LEU A 167 -0.08 26.41 -24.72
CA LEU A 167 0.33 27.34 -23.64
C LEU A 167 0.64 28.82 -23.95
N ASN A 168 -0.17 29.63 -23.26
CA ASN A 168 0.21 30.77 -22.40
C ASN A 168 0.08 32.22 -22.92
N ASN A 169 -0.65 32.95 -22.06
CA ASN A 169 -0.45 34.30 -21.58
C ASN A 169 -0.85 35.52 -22.45
N THR A 170 -1.95 36.12 -22.00
CA THR A 170 -2.09 37.55 -21.65
C THR A 170 -1.19 38.55 -22.39
N ARG A 171 -1.81 39.36 -23.27
CA ARG A 171 -1.92 40.81 -23.07
C ARG A 171 -2.82 41.49 -24.11
N SER A 172 -3.81 42.18 -23.55
CA SER A 172 -4.60 43.27 -24.14
C SER A 172 -3.73 44.32 -24.84
N LYS A 173 -4.06 44.65 -26.09
CA LYS A 173 -4.50 45.99 -26.56
C LYS A 173 -4.43 46.09 -28.10
N PHE A 174 -5.59 45.96 -28.75
CA PHE A 174 -5.95 46.80 -29.91
C PHE A 174 -6.01 48.26 -29.44
N SER A 175 -5.86 49.32 -30.22
CA SER A 175 -5.41 49.62 -31.58
C SER A 175 -5.48 51.15 -31.66
N LYS A 176 -4.55 51.79 -32.36
CA LYS A 176 -4.78 53.16 -32.84
C LYS A 176 -5.84 53.09 -33.96
N CYS A 177 -6.86 53.91 -33.86
CA CYS A 177 -7.49 54.69 -34.93
C CYS A 177 -8.20 55.85 -34.23
#